data_AF-A0A2M7QU59-F1
#
_entry.id   AF-A0A2M7QU59-F1
#
_cell.length_a   1.000
_cell.length_b   1.000
_cell.length_c   1.000
_cell.angle_alpha   90.00
_cell.angle_beta   90.00
_cell.angle_gamma   90.00
#
_symmetry.space_group_name_H-M   'P 1'
#
loop_
_entity.id
_entity.type
_entity.pdbx_description
1 polymer ?
#
loop_
_entity_poly.entity_id
_entity_poly.type
_entity_poly.pdbx_seq_one_letter_code
_entity_poly.pdbx_strand_id
1 'polypeptide(L)'
;MVMAKEQLQGTLKIVTGFFQENFGLLVIVSLFFVGGFFFGSVWTEKQYSQRQATGGSDTGQVAGQVTQPSRDLSIAGLVAKAQALGIEPEALQSCLDANQTAEKIANQVAAATPAGIGGTPSTVIVVNGVPTELIPGALPLEQIKQTIDKYLAGEGSTPNTQLASIPAVSAADHLRGNPDAKVILVEYSDFECPFCERFHPTMTQVMAEYGDKIAWVYRNFPLSFHPNAQKSAQAAECVSQLTDNQTYWQYVDALFQT
;
A
#
# COMPACT_ATOMS: atom_id res chain seq x y z
N MET A 1 -57.20 -23.19 -10.39
CA MET A 1 -56.28 -23.78 -11.39
C MET A 1 -56.52 -23.13 -12.77
N VAL A 2 -56.31 -21.81 -12.88
CA VAL A 2 -56.48 -21.04 -14.13
C VAL A 2 -55.36 -20.00 -14.34
N MET A 3 -54.59 -19.64 -13.30
CA MET A 3 -53.55 -18.60 -13.39
C MET A 3 -52.16 -19.08 -13.88
N ALA A 4 -52.00 -20.36 -14.23
CA ALA A 4 -50.70 -20.92 -14.64
C ALA A 4 -50.49 -21.01 -16.16
N LYS A 5 -51.49 -20.64 -16.98
CA LYS A 5 -51.43 -20.79 -18.44
C LYS A 5 -50.99 -19.53 -19.20
N GLU A 6 -51.03 -18.34 -18.60
CA GLU A 6 -50.70 -17.10 -19.32
C GLU A 6 -49.21 -16.69 -19.25
N GLN A 7 -48.44 -17.24 -18.31
CA GLN A 7 -47.00 -16.93 -18.19
C GLN A 7 -46.11 -17.71 -19.18
N LEU A 8 -46.64 -18.70 -19.89
CA LEU A 8 -45.85 -19.52 -20.84
C LEU A 8 -45.83 -18.98 -22.28
N GLN A 9 -46.69 -18.02 -22.64
CA GLN A 9 -46.77 -17.50 -24.02
C GLN A 9 -45.94 -16.24 -24.27
N GLY A 10 -45.44 -15.56 -23.22
CA GLY A 10 -44.56 -14.40 -23.34
C GLY A 10 -43.09 -14.74 -23.61
N THR A 11 -42.63 -15.88 -23.10
CA THR A 11 -41.21 -16.29 -23.13
C THR A 11 -40.77 -16.88 -24.47
N LEU A 12 -41.70 -17.32 -25.33
CA LEU A 12 -41.39 -17.95 -26.62
C LEU A 12 -41.22 -16.96 -27.78
N LYS A 13 -41.63 -15.69 -27.62
CA LYS A 13 -41.49 -14.64 -28.67
C LYS A 13 -40.20 -13.82 -28.58
N ILE A 14 -39.49 -13.86 -27.45
CA ILE A 14 -38.25 -13.08 -27.27
C ILE A 14 -37.04 -13.87 -27.82
N VAL A 15 -37.08 -15.20 -27.78
CA VAL A 15 -35.99 -16.06 -28.23
C VAL A 15 -35.90 -16.15 -29.77
N THR A 16 -37.00 -15.86 -30.49
CA THR A 16 -37.05 -15.91 -31.95
C THR A 16 -36.74 -14.58 -32.66
N GLY A 17 -36.64 -13.47 -31.94
CA GLY A 17 -36.35 -12.14 -32.51
C GLY A 17 -34.87 -11.76 -32.58
N PHE A 18 -33.99 -12.44 -31.83
CA PHE A 18 -32.57 -12.04 -31.73
C PHE A 18 -31.66 -12.69 -32.79
N PHE A 19 -32.17 -13.67 -33.54
CA PHE A 19 -31.38 -14.43 -34.52
C PHE A 19 -31.45 -13.90 -35.96
N GLN A 20 -32.14 -12.77 -36.20
CA GLN A 20 -32.40 -12.28 -37.57
C GLN A 20 -31.60 -11.03 -37.99
N GLU A 21 -30.78 -10.42 -37.12
CA GLU A 21 -30.09 -9.14 -37.44
C GLU A 21 -28.55 -9.18 -37.54
N ASN A 22 -27.89 -10.34 -37.44
CA ASN A 22 -26.41 -10.39 -37.49
C ASN A 22 -25.81 -11.27 -38.61
N PHE A 23 -26.58 -11.58 -39.66
CA PHE A 23 -26.11 -12.46 -40.76
C PHE A 23 -25.28 -11.75 -41.86
N GLY A 24 -24.96 -10.46 -41.69
CA GLY A 24 -24.28 -9.64 -42.72
C GLY A 24 -22.77 -9.46 -42.55
N LEU A 25 -22.16 -9.90 -41.45
CA LEU A 25 -20.77 -9.54 -41.10
C LEU A 25 -19.84 -10.75 -40.94
N LEU A 26 -19.96 -11.76 -41.80
CA LEU A 26 -19.20 -13.02 -41.68
C LEU A 26 -18.50 -13.51 -42.96
N VAL A 27 -18.33 -12.67 -44.00
CA VAL A 27 -17.79 -13.14 -45.31
C VAL A 27 -16.62 -12.32 -45.89
N ILE A 28 -16.05 -11.30 -45.22
CA ILE A 28 -14.96 -10.49 -45.84
C ILE A 28 -13.75 -10.26 -44.91
N VAL A 29 -13.22 -11.30 -44.27
CA VAL A 29 -11.80 -11.28 -43.81
C VAL A 29 -11.23 -12.70 -43.89
N SER A 30 -10.99 -13.21 -45.10
CA SER A 30 -10.41 -14.56 -45.28
C SER A 30 -9.34 -14.65 -46.37
N LEU A 31 -8.62 -13.57 -46.70
CA LEU A 31 -7.60 -13.61 -47.78
C LEU A 31 -6.39 -12.68 -47.63
N PHE A 32 -5.80 -12.50 -46.44
CA PHE A 32 -4.45 -11.91 -46.35
C PHE A 32 -3.70 -12.42 -45.12
N PHE A 33 -2.98 -13.54 -45.22
CA PHE A 33 -1.75 -13.82 -44.46
C PHE A 33 -1.10 -15.12 -44.99
N VAL A 34 -0.67 -15.09 -46.26
CA VAL A 34 0.33 -16.03 -46.78
C VAL A 34 1.41 -15.19 -47.45
N GLY A 35 2.60 -15.15 -46.85
CA GLY A 35 3.80 -14.63 -47.48
C GLY A 35 4.66 -13.76 -46.56
N GLY A 36 5.79 -14.32 -46.08
CA GLY A 36 6.92 -13.50 -45.63
C GLY A 36 7.50 -13.85 -44.26
N PHE A 37 8.07 -15.05 -44.09
CA PHE A 37 9.05 -15.31 -43.01
C PHE A 37 10.21 -16.13 -43.57
N PHE A 38 11.06 -15.45 -44.35
CA PHE A 38 12.43 -15.88 -44.61
C PHE A 38 13.30 -14.63 -44.66
N PHE A 39 14.48 -14.72 -44.04
CA PHE A 39 15.55 -13.71 -43.88
C PHE A 39 15.53 -12.89 -42.59
N GLY A 40 16.20 -13.44 -41.57
CA GLY A 40 16.61 -12.70 -40.38
C GLY A 40 17.40 -13.56 -39.37
N SER A 41 18.25 -14.47 -39.83
CA SER A 41 19.05 -15.35 -38.97
C SER A 41 20.49 -15.46 -39.44
N VAL A 42 21.19 -14.33 -39.46
CA VAL A 42 22.65 -14.19 -39.44
C VAL A 42 22.89 -12.81 -38.81
N TRP A 43 23.86 -12.66 -37.90
CA TRP A 43 24.20 -11.43 -37.16
C TRP A 43 23.75 -11.31 -35.70
N THR A 44 23.85 -12.36 -34.88
CA THR A 44 23.99 -12.16 -33.41
C THR A 44 24.81 -13.23 -32.70
N GLU A 45 25.90 -13.71 -33.27
CA GLU A 45 26.71 -14.77 -32.63
C GLU A 45 28.21 -14.46 -32.50
N LYS A 46 28.68 -13.31 -33.03
CA LYS A 46 30.11 -12.97 -33.05
C LYS A 46 30.59 -11.94 -32.02
N GLN A 47 29.73 -11.45 -31.13
CA GLN A 47 30.15 -10.48 -30.10
C GLN A 47 30.14 -11.04 -28.67
N TYR A 48 29.76 -12.31 -28.47
CA TYR A 48 29.78 -12.93 -27.16
C TYR A 48 31.12 -13.62 -26.83
N SER A 49 31.92 -14.04 -27.83
CA SER A 49 33.14 -14.82 -27.58
C SER A 49 34.47 -14.04 -27.55
N GLN A 50 34.46 -12.71 -27.70
CA GLN A 50 35.71 -11.91 -27.71
C GLN A 50 36.04 -11.16 -26.40
N ARG A 51 35.23 -11.26 -25.33
CA ARG A 51 35.55 -10.61 -24.04
C ARG A 51 36.30 -11.49 -23.03
N GLN A 52 36.59 -12.75 -23.33
CA GLN A 52 37.24 -13.67 -22.37
C GLN A 52 38.74 -13.93 -22.63
N ALA A 53 39.42 -13.12 -23.44
CA ALA A 53 40.80 -13.40 -23.85
C ALA A 53 41.86 -12.38 -23.36
N THR A 54 41.65 -11.71 -22.23
CA THR A 54 42.74 -11.01 -21.53
C THR A 54 42.59 -11.20 -20.02
N GLY A 55 43.28 -12.21 -19.50
CA GLY A 55 43.42 -12.44 -18.07
C GLY A 55 44.29 -11.35 -17.42
N GLY A 56 43.78 -10.80 -16.33
CA GLY A 56 44.52 -10.00 -15.36
C GLY A 56 44.07 -10.43 -13.97
N SER A 57 44.98 -11.02 -13.23
CA SER A 57 44.84 -11.38 -11.82
C SER A 57 44.63 -10.13 -10.98
N ASP A 58 43.49 -10.02 -10.30
CA ASP A 58 43.46 -9.28 -9.04
C ASP A 58 42.33 -9.77 -8.12
N THR A 59 42.69 -9.87 -6.86
CA THR A 59 41.91 -10.42 -5.77
C THR A 59 40.74 -9.51 -5.40
N GLY A 60 39.53 -10.08 -5.30
CA GLY A 60 38.47 -9.61 -4.42
C GLY A 60 37.80 -8.28 -4.79
N GLN A 61 36.88 -8.32 -5.77
CA GLN A 61 35.79 -7.35 -5.87
C GLN A 61 34.54 -8.07 -6.39
N VAL A 62 33.59 -8.32 -5.48
CA VAL A 62 32.21 -8.66 -5.87
C VAL A 62 31.62 -7.46 -6.59
N ALA A 63 31.31 -7.67 -7.86
CA ALA A 63 30.76 -6.67 -8.75
C ALA A 63 29.36 -6.21 -8.29
N GLY A 64 29.20 -4.89 -8.19
CA GLY A 64 28.05 -4.15 -8.72
C GLY A 64 26.67 -4.69 -8.37
N GLN A 65 26.28 -4.49 -7.12
CA GLN A 65 24.85 -4.40 -6.79
C GLN A 65 24.31 -3.18 -7.55
N VAL A 66 23.34 -3.40 -8.43
CA VAL A 66 22.57 -2.32 -9.06
C VAL A 66 21.92 -1.54 -7.93
N THR A 67 22.52 -0.41 -7.53
CA THR A 67 21.92 0.53 -6.59
C THR A 67 20.74 1.18 -7.31
N GLN A 68 19.56 0.58 -7.18
CA GLN A 68 18.34 1.40 -7.10
C GLN A 68 18.63 2.49 -6.04
N PRO A 69 18.14 3.74 -6.18
CA PRO A 69 18.29 4.72 -5.11
C PRO A 69 17.64 4.13 -3.87
N SER A 70 18.47 3.55 -3.00
CA SER A 70 17.99 2.82 -1.85
C SER A 70 17.47 3.87 -0.90
N ARG A 71 16.20 3.75 -0.55
CA ARG A 71 15.57 4.54 0.51
C ARG A 71 16.43 4.48 1.77
N ASP A 72 17.19 5.53 2.03
CA ASP A 72 18.15 5.57 3.14
C ASP A 72 17.40 5.75 4.46
N LEU A 73 17.26 4.64 5.18
CA LEU A 73 16.69 4.59 6.53
C LEU A 73 17.77 4.48 7.62
N SER A 74 19.04 4.67 7.27
CA SER A 74 20.07 4.85 8.29
C SER A 74 19.78 6.09 9.14
N ILE A 75 20.35 6.18 10.34
CA ILE A 75 20.18 7.36 11.21
C ILE A 75 20.54 8.65 10.46
N ALA A 76 21.60 8.63 9.65
CA ALA A 76 21.99 9.77 8.83
C ALA A 76 20.92 10.14 7.79
N GLY A 77 20.33 9.15 7.11
CA GLY A 77 19.25 9.36 6.15
C GLY A 77 17.98 9.90 6.80
N LEU A 78 17.60 9.37 7.97
CA LEU A 78 16.47 9.86 8.77
C LEU A 78 16.67 11.33 9.16
N VAL A 79 17.85 11.67 9.68
CA VAL A 79 18.21 13.05 10.04
C VAL A 79 18.21 13.98 8.84
N ALA A 80 18.77 13.56 7.70
CA ALA A 80 18.79 14.35 6.47
C ALA A 80 17.38 14.63 5.93
N LYS A 81 16.48 13.64 5.96
CA LYS A 81 15.08 13.82 5.55
C LYS A 81 14.34 14.80 6.47
N ALA A 82 14.60 14.75 7.78
CA ALA A 82 14.00 15.70 8.73
C ALA A 82 14.55 17.11 8.52
N GLN A 83 15.85 17.24 8.28
CA GLN A 83 16.50 18.52 7.98
C GLN A 83 15.93 19.17 6.73
N ALA A 84 15.60 18.40 5.69
CA ALA A 84 14.96 18.89 4.48
C ALA A 84 13.56 19.51 4.74
N LEU A 85 12.93 19.18 5.86
CA LEU A 85 11.66 19.74 6.33
C LEU A 85 11.84 20.87 7.35
N GLY A 86 13.08 21.33 7.59
CA GLY A 86 13.39 22.42 8.52
C GLY A 86 13.52 21.99 9.98
N ILE A 87 13.67 20.69 10.24
CA ILE A 87 13.88 20.17 11.60
C ILE A 87 15.37 20.18 11.92
N GLU A 88 15.74 20.74 13.07
CA GLU A 88 17.14 20.78 13.50
C GLU A 88 17.73 19.36 13.66
N PRO A 89 18.83 19.02 12.96
CA PRO A 89 19.43 17.69 13.00
C PRO A 89 19.74 17.19 14.42
N GLU A 90 20.27 18.07 15.27
CA GLU A 90 20.63 17.76 16.64
C GLU A 90 19.40 17.45 17.51
N ALA A 91 18.26 18.11 17.26
CA ALA A 91 17.04 17.86 18.00
C ALA A 91 16.48 16.46 17.73
N LEU A 92 16.46 16.05 16.45
CA LEU A 92 16.05 14.69 16.09
C LEU A 92 17.03 13.65 16.62
N GLN A 93 18.34 13.88 16.47
CA GLN A 93 19.35 12.97 16.99
C GLN A 93 19.22 12.78 18.50
N SER A 94 19.04 13.88 19.26
CA SER A 94 18.84 13.83 20.71
C SER A 94 17.59 13.03 21.09
N CYS A 95 16.49 13.20 20.36
CA CYS A 95 15.27 12.39 20.59
C CYS A 95 15.49 10.90 20.31
N LEU A 96 16.19 10.56 19.22
CA LEU A 96 16.53 9.18 18.85
C LEU A 96 17.45 8.50 19.88
N ASP A 97 18.39 9.25 20.45
CA ASP A 97 19.33 8.77 21.47
C ASP A 97 18.63 8.58 22.81
N ALA A 98 17.69 9.47 23.15
CA ALA A 98 16.90 9.38 24.38
C ALA A 98 15.87 8.24 24.35
N ASN A 99 15.58 7.67 23.16
CA ASN A 99 14.71 6.49 22.98
C ASN A 99 13.30 6.66 23.57
N GLN A 100 12.81 7.90 23.71
CA GLN A 100 11.58 8.24 24.43
C GLN A 100 10.31 7.68 23.76
N THR A 101 10.35 7.47 22.44
CA THR A 101 9.20 7.00 21.64
C THR A 101 9.09 5.48 21.59
N ALA A 102 10.07 4.74 22.13
CA ALA A 102 10.10 3.29 22.06
C ALA A 102 8.90 2.63 22.75
N GLU A 103 8.47 3.16 23.89
CA GLU A 103 7.33 2.62 24.64
C GLU A 103 6.02 2.78 23.85
N LYS A 104 5.79 3.94 23.21
CA LYS A 104 4.62 4.16 22.34
C LYS A 104 4.57 3.12 21.22
N ILE A 105 5.70 2.87 20.56
CA ILE A 105 5.82 1.88 19.47
C ILE A 105 5.57 0.47 20.00
N ALA A 106 6.15 0.11 21.14
CA ALA A 106 5.94 -1.20 21.77
C ALA A 106 4.46 -1.43 22.12
N ASN A 107 3.77 -0.40 22.62
CA ASN A 107 2.35 -0.45 22.93
C ASN A 107 1.48 -0.62 21.67
N GLN A 108 1.85 0.03 20.56
CA GLN A 108 1.18 -0.16 19.27
C GLN A 108 1.30 -1.62 18.79
N VAL A 109 2.49 -2.21 18.86
CA VAL A 109 2.75 -3.62 18.50
C VAL A 109 1.98 -4.57 19.41
N ALA A 110 2.07 -4.37 20.73
CA ALA A 110 1.44 -5.24 21.73
C ALA A 110 -0.09 -5.25 21.64
N ALA A 111 -0.69 -4.12 21.26
CA ALA A 111 -2.13 -4.03 20.99
C ALA A 111 -2.56 -4.74 19.70
N ALA A 112 -1.71 -4.68 18.67
CA ALA A 112 -2.00 -5.17 17.33
C ALA A 112 -1.90 -6.70 17.24
N THR A 113 -0.93 -7.32 17.91
CA THR A 113 -0.71 -8.78 17.82
C THR A 113 -1.93 -9.62 18.24
N PRO A 114 -2.60 -9.38 19.38
CA PRO A 114 -3.80 -10.14 19.76
C PRO A 114 -4.98 -9.92 18.80
N ALA A 115 -5.00 -8.80 18.06
CA ALA A 115 -5.99 -8.51 17.04
C ALA A 115 -5.78 -9.27 15.72
N GLY A 116 -4.76 -10.14 15.65
CA GLY A 116 -4.41 -10.91 14.46
C GLY A 116 -3.44 -10.20 13.51
N ILE A 117 -2.91 -9.03 13.90
CA ILE A 117 -1.91 -8.30 13.10
C ILE A 117 -0.53 -8.91 13.38
N GLY A 118 -0.06 -9.71 12.42
CA GLY A 118 1.26 -10.35 12.45
C GLY A 118 2.22 -9.87 11.35
N GLY A 119 1.80 -8.92 10.51
CA GLY A 119 2.57 -8.42 9.38
C GLY A 119 2.07 -7.07 8.87
N THR A 120 2.86 -6.45 7.98
CA THR A 120 2.61 -5.10 7.48
C THR A 120 2.57 -5.04 5.94
N PRO A 121 1.77 -4.13 5.35
CA PRO A 121 0.81 -3.28 6.05
C PRO A 121 -0.41 -4.09 6.51
N SER A 122 -1.11 -3.61 7.53
CA SER A 122 -2.41 -4.13 7.96
C SER A 122 -3.30 -2.95 8.29
N THR A 123 -4.51 -2.89 7.72
CA THR A 123 -5.44 -1.78 7.93
C THR A 123 -6.65 -2.23 8.74
N VAL A 124 -6.90 -1.57 9.86
CA VAL A 124 -8.13 -1.75 10.64
C VAL A 124 -9.13 -0.67 10.23
N ILE A 125 -10.31 -1.08 9.77
CA ILE A 125 -11.42 -0.18 9.53
C ILE A 125 -12.15 0.06 10.86
N VAL A 126 -12.17 1.32 11.27
CA VAL A 126 -12.89 1.80 12.45
C VAL A 126 -14.11 2.58 11.99
N VAL A 127 -15.29 2.17 12.45
CA VAL A 127 -16.57 2.79 12.09
C VAL A 127 -17.22 3.35 13.35
N ASN A 128 -17.46 4.66 13.39
CA ASN A 128 -17.99 5.37 14.57
C ASN A 128 -17.21 5.03 15.86
N GLY A 129 -15.88 4.98 15.76
CA GLY A 129 -14.99 4.66 16.89
C GLY A 129 -14.87 3.17 17.23
N VAL A 130 -15.53 2.28 16.49
CA VAL A 130 -15.49 0.83 16.74
C VAL A 130 -14.65 0.10 15.69
N PRO A 131 -13.56 -0.59 16.07
CA PRO A 131 -12.84 -1.49 15.18
C PRO A 131 -13.76 -2.58 14.62
N THR A 132 -13.92 -2.62 13.30
CA THR A 132 -14.95 -3.42 12.62
C THR A 132 -14.36 -4.48 11.71
N GLU A 133 -13.35 -4.14 10.91
CA GLU A 133 -12.75 -5.07 9.94
C GLU A 133 -11.23 -4.93 9.93
N LEU A 134 -10.51 -6.04 9.82
CA LEU A 134 -9.07 -6.07 9.59
C LEU A 134 -8.81 -6.49 8.16
N ILE A 135 -8.08 -5.66 7.44
CA ILE A 135 -7.63 -5.88 6.08
C ILE A 135 -6.12 -6.15 6.12
N PRO A 136 -5.69 -7.42 6.00
CA PRO A 136 -4.27 -7.73 5.98
C PRO A 136 -3.65 -7.44 4.60
N GLY A 137 -2.45 -6.88 4.61
CA GLY A 137 -1.61 -6.71 3.42
C GLY A 137 -1.88 -5.46 2.60
N ALA A 138 -1.04 -5.28 1.58
CA ALA A 138 -1.11 -4.18 0.64
C ALA A 138 -2.15 -4.48 -0.45
N LEU A 139 -3.39 -4.03 -0.26
CA LEU A 139 -4.42 -4.21 -1.28
C LEU A 139 -4.32 -3.15 -2.40
N PRO A 140 -4.76 -3.50 -3.63
CA PRO A 140 -4.94 -2.52 -4.69
C PRO A 140 -5.99 -1.46 -4.34
N LEU A 141 -5.84 -0.27 -4.93
CA LEU A 141 -6.74 0.88 -4.73
C LEU A 141 -8.23 0.51 -4.81
N GLU A 142 -8.63 -0.19 -5.85
CA GLU A 142 -10.05 -0.55 -6.08
C GLU A 142 -10.63 -1.44 -4.98
N GLN A 143 -9.82 -2.30 -4.35
CA GLN A 143 -10.30 -3.13 -3.24
C GLN A 143 -10.46 -2.31 -1.96
N ILE A 144 -9.52 -1.40 -1.67
CA ILE A 144 -9.64 -0.49 -0.52
C ILE A 144 -10.88 0.40 -0.68
N LYS A 145 -11.13 0.92 -1.90
CA LYS A 145 -12.30 1.73 -2.23
C LYS A 145 -13.61 0.99 -1.98
N GLN A 146 -13.72 -0.25 -2.46
CA GLN A 146 -14.90 -1.08 -2.23
C GLN A 146 -15.20 -1.25 -0.74
N THR A 147 -14.17 -1.47 0.09
CA THR A 147 -14.35 -1.57 1.54
C THR A 147 -14.77 -0.24 2.16
N ILE A 148 -14.15 0.88 1.76
CA ILE A 148 -14.53 2.21 2.25
C ILE A 148 -15.98 2.53 1.87
N ASP A 149 -16.36 2.31 0.61
CA ASP A 149 -17.69 2.61 0.09
C ASP A 149 -18.78 1.80 0.80
N LYS A 150 -18.54 0.52 1.07
CA LYS A 150 -19.39 -0.34 1.90
C LYS A 150 -19.70 0.32 3.25
N TYR A 151 -18.67 0.80 3.95
CA TYR A 151 -18.84 1.39 5.27
C TYR A 151 -19.43 2.80 5.24
N LEU A 152 -19.11 3.60 4.22
CA LEU A 152 -19.75 4.91 3.98
C LEU A 152 -21.24 4.76 3.65
N ALA A 153 -21.64 3.66 3.00
CA ALA A 153 -23.04 3.30 2.76
C ALA A 153 -23.78 2.79 4.02
N GLY A 154 -23.07 2.63 5.15
CA GLY A 154 -23.64 2.14 6.41
C GLY A 154 -23.74 0.62 6.50
N GLU A 155 -23.07 -0.12 5.61
CA GLU A 155 -23.05 -1.58 5.63
C GLU A 155 -21.94 -2.11 6.54
N GLY A 156 -22.21 -3.19 7.28
CA GLY A 156 -21.16 -4.00 7.91
C GLY A 156 -20.66 -3.58 9.30
N SER A 157 -21.39 -2.79 10.09
CA SER A 157 -20.91 -2.25 11.38
C SER A 157 -20.92 -3.22 12.58
N THR A 158 -20.85 -4.54 12.36
CA THR A 158 -20.82 -5.50 13.47
C THR A 158 -19.44 -5.49 14.13
N PRO A 159 -19.35 -5.19 15.44
CA PRO A 159 -18.06 -5.18 16.14
C PRO A 159 -17.36 -6.53 16.01
N ASN A 160 -16.09 -6.50 15.62
CA ASN A 160 -15.26 -7.70 15.62
C ASN A 160 -14.58 -7.84 16.98
N THR A 161 -14.96 -8.85 17.75
CA THR A 161 -14.43 -9.09 19.10
C THR A 161 -12.93 -9.40 19.10
N GLN A 162 -12.37 -9.92 17.99
CA GLN A 162 -10.93 -10.11 17.86
C GLN A 162 -10.18 -8.77 17.86
N LEU A 163 -10.80 -7.69 17.37
CA LEU A 163 -10.18 -6.36 17.30
C LEU A 163 -10.34 -5.56 18.60
N ALA A 164 -10.86 -6.15 19.68
CA ALA A 164 -11.06 -5.48 20.96
C ALA A 164 -9.76 -5.00 21.62
N SER A 165 -8.60 -5.57 21.25
CA SER A 165 -7.30 -5.09 21.73
C SER A 165 -6.79 -3.85 21.01
N ILE A 166 -7.41 -3.44 19.89
CA ILE A 166 -7.02 -2.24 19.16
C ILE A 166 -7.48 -1.00 19.95
N PRO A 167 -6.56 -0.12 20.39
CA PRO A 167 -6.91 1.10 21.09
C PRO A 167 -7.76 1.98 20.19
N ALA A 168 -8.78 2.60 20.79
CA ALA A 168 -9.56 3.63 20.14
C ALA A 168 -8.64 4.72 19.57
N VAL A 169 -9.04 5.28 18.42
CA VAL A 169 -8.34 6.44 17.84
C VAL A 169 -8.44 7.61 18.80
N SER A 170 -7.32 8.28 19.07
CA SER A 170 -7.24 9.37 20.05
C SER A 170 -6.34 10.49 19.56
N ALA A 171 -6.25 11.59 20.33
CA ALA A 171 -5.33 12.69 20.05
C ALA A 171 -3.83 12.30 20.08
N ALA A 172 -3.49 11.11 20.59
CA ALA A 172 -2.13 10.58 20.54
C ALA A 172 -1.79 9.92 19.18
N ASP A 173 -2.79 9.67 18.35
CA ASP A 173 -2.64 9.15 16.99
C ASP A 173 -2.37 10.30 16.01
N HIS A 174 -1.59 10.00 14.98
CA HIS A 174 -1.31 10.94 13.89
C HIS A 174 -2.33 10.71 12.78
N LEU A 175 -3.24 11.67 12.61
CA LEU A 175 -4.39 11.56 11.72
C LEU A 175 -4.22 12.46 10.49
N ARG A 176 -4.45 11.93 9.29
CA ARG A 176 -4.57 12.68 8.04
C ARG A 176 -6.03 12.62 7.59
N GLY A 177 -6.61 13.76 7.22
CA GLY A 177 -8.03 13.86 6.83
C GLY A 177 -8.91 14.42 7.94
N ASN A 178 -10.20 14.04 7.95
CA ASN A 178 -11.18 14.62 8.86
C ASN A 178 -11.23 13.86 10.20
N PRO A 179 -10.89 14.48 11.35
CA PRO A 179 -10.91 13.82 12.65
C PRO A 179 -12.31 13.36 13.10
N ASP A 180 -13.37 13.96 12.54
CA ASP A 180 -14.77 13.61 12.81
C ASP A 180 -15.34 12.59 11.79
N ALA A 181 -14.48 12.04 10.92
CA ALA A 181 -14.92 11.06 9.93
C ALA A 181 -15.49 9.80 10.60
N LYS A 182 -16.62 9.32 10.06
CA LYS A 182 -17.25 8.08 10.54
C LYS A 182 -16.42 6.85 10.23
N VAL A 183 -15.66 6.88 9.14
CA VAL A 183 -14.79 5.79 8.69
C VAL A 183 -13.34 6.24 8.83
N ILE A 184 -12.60 5.56 9.70
CA ILE A 184 -11.18 5.81 9.94
C ILE A 184 -10.40 4.54 9.58
N LEU A 185 -9.36 4.69 8.76
CA LEU A 185 -8.43 3.63 8.39
C LEU A 185 -7.23 3.72 9.32
N VAL A 186 -7.08 2.77 10.24
CA VAL A 186 -5.90 2.68 11.12
C VAL A 186 -4.92 1.69 10.49
N GLU A 187 -3.88 2.22 9.87
CA GLU A 187 -2.82 1.42 9.25
C GLU A 187 -1.71 1.12 10.24
N TYR A 188 -1.40 -0.16 10.42
CA TYR A 188 -0.19 -0.65 11.05
C TYR A 188 0.86 -0.90 9.97
N SER A 189 1.94 -0.16 10.02
CA SER A 189 2.92 -0.10 8.93
C SER A 189 4.35 -0.11 9.45
N ASP A 190 5.27 -0.45 8.56
CA ASP A 190 6.70 -0.51 8.83
C ASP A 190 7.41 0.24 7.71
N PHE A 191 8.16 1.27 8.07
CA PHE A 191 8.87 2.07 7.10
C PHE A 191 9.84 1.24 6.26
N GLU A 192 10.52 0.22 6.76
CA GLU A 192 11.45 -0.59 5.95
C GLU A 192 10.75 -1.66 5.11
N CYS A 193 9.45 -1.91 5.32
CA CYS A 193 8.73 -2.95 4.62
C CYS A 193 8.45 -2.59 3.14
N PRO A 194 8.86 -3.41 2.17
CA PRO A 194 8.64 -3.15 0.74
C PRO A 194 7.15 -3.25 0.33
N PHE A 195 6.31 -3.93 1.11
CA PHE A 195 4.86 -3.91 0.88
C PHE A 195 4.23 -2.61 1.37
N CYS A 196 4.70 -2.07 2.50
CA CYS A 196 4.25 -0.77 3.02
C CYS A 196 4.65 0.35 2.05
N GLU A 197 5.88 0.33 1.55
CA GLU A 197 6.35 1.26 0.52
C GLU A 197 5.46 1.27 -0.73
N ARG A 198 5.06 0.10 -1.23
CA ARG A 198 4.13 0.01 -2.37
C ARG A 198 2.68 0.37 -2.03
N PHE A 199 2.29 0.28 -0.76
CA PHE A 199 0.94 0.59 -0.30
C PHE A 199 0.73 2.08 0.01
N HIS A 200 1.78 2.78 0.45
CA HIS A 200 1.72 4.21 0.78
C HIS A 200 1.16 5.09 -0.36
N PRO A 201 1.53 4.89 -1.65
CA PRO A 201 0.89 5.60 -2.76
C PRO A 201 -0.60 5.27 -2.93
N THR A 202 -1.01 4.03 -2.67
CA THR A 202 -2.43 3.64 -2.68
C THR A 202 -3.20 4.41 -1.64
N MET A 203 -2.71 4.47 -0.40
CA MET A 203 -3.36 5.22 0.68
C MET A 203 -3.37 6.73 0.41
N THR A 204 -2.32 7.27 -0.20
CA THR A 204 -2.29 8.67 -0.63
C THR A 204 -3.37 8.96 -1.67
N GLN A 205 -3.58 8.07 -2.65
CA GLN A 205 -4.66 8.18 -3.63
C GLN A 205 -6.05 8.06 -3.00
N VAL A 206 -6.21 7.14 -2.04
CA VAL A 206 -7.44 7.01 -1.24
C VAL A 206 -7.76 8.34 -0.53
N MET A 207 -6.78 8.94 0.15
CA MET A 207 -7.01 10.23 0.82
C MET A 207 -7.36 11.36 -0.16
N ALA A 208 -6.79 11.34 -1.37
CA ALA A 208 -7.13 12.31 -2.41
C ALA A 208 -8.55 12.13 -2.97
N GLU A 209 -9.04 10.89 -3.13
CA GLU A 209 -10.37 10.60 -3.68
C GLU A 209 -11.51 10.85 -2.67
N TYR A 210 -11.29 10.50 -1.40
CA TYR A 210 -12.34 10.59 -0.37
C TYR A 210 -12.32 11.89 0.43
N GLY A 211 -11.17 12.56 0.54
CA GLY A 211 -11.01 13.81 1.30
C GLY A 211 -11.61 13.70 2.70
N ASP A 212 -12.46 14.66 3.05
CA ASP A 212 -13.04 14.80 4.40
C ASP A 212 -14.08 13.72 4.78
N LYS A 213 -14.36 12.76 3.90
CA LYS A 213 -15.27 11.64 4.20
C LYS A 213 -14.62 10.59 5.12
N ILE A 214 -13.29 10.54 5.13
CA ILE A 214 -12.51 9.54 5.87
C ILE A 214 -11.37 10.20 6.64
N ALA A 215 -10.74 9.41 7.48
CA ALA A 215 -9.43 9.70 8.05
C ALA A 215 -8.50 8.51 7.94
N TRP A 216 -7.20 8.79 7.92
CA TRP A 216 -6.14 7.80 7.95
C TRP A 216 -5.25 8.05 9.16
N VAL A 217 -5.06 7.01 9.96
CA VAL A 217 -4.17 6.99 11.11
C VAL A 217 -3.01 6.05 10.80
N TYR A 218 -1.79 6.51 11.05
CA TYR A 218 -0.58 5.69 10.97
C TYR A 218 -0.15 5.21 12.35
N ARG A 219 0.00 3.90 12.53
CA ARG A 219 0.58 3.27 13.73
C ARG A 219 1.78 2.42 13.32
N ASN A 220 2.84 2.48 14.12
CA ASN A 220 4.07 1.75 13.83
C ASN A 220 3.91 0.28 14.21
N PHE A 221 4.37 -0.60 13.33
CA PHE A 221 4.56 -2.02 13.59
C PHE A 221 5.89 -2.48 12.99
N PRO A 222 7.04 -2.04 13.57
CA PRO A 222 8.35 -2.40 13.05
C PRO A 222 8.58 -3.90 13.20
N LEU A 223 8.87 -4.57 12.09
CA LEU A 223 9.11 -6.01 12.06
C LEU A 223 10.54 -6.28 12.54
N SER A 224 10.71 -7.26 13.44
CA SER A 224 12.01 -7.51 14.10
C SER A 224 13.13 -7.94 13.15
N PHE A 225 12.80 -8.36 11.93
CA PHE A 225 13.75 -8.75 10.89
C PHE A 225 14.13 -7.59 9.95
N HIS A 226 13.57 -6.40 10.16
CA HIS A 226 13.93 -5.17 9.47
C HIS A 226 14.86 -4.33 10.36
N PRO A 227 16.17 -4.22 10.03
CA PRO A 227 17.17 -3.65 10.92
C PRO A 227 16.98 -2.14 11.22
N ASN A 228 16.36 -1.40 10.32
CA ASN A 228 16.09 0.04 10.40
C ASN A 228 14.64 0.37 10.76
N ALA A 229 13.72 -0.60 10.75
CA ALA A 229 12.29 -0.39 11.05
C ALA A 229 12.05 0.28 12.40
N GLN A 230 12.72 -0.20 13.46
CA GLN A 230 12.55 0.38 14.79
C GLN A 230 13.04 1.83 14.84
N LYS A 231 14.19 2.14 14.22
CA LYS A 231 14.77 3.49 14.25
C LYS A 231 14.01 4.48 13.38
N SER A 232 13.50 4.04 12.22
CA SER A 232 12.64 4.86 11.36
C SER A 232 11.28 5.15 12.02
N ALA A 233 10.68 4.17 12.70
CA ALA A 233 9.48 4.38 13.53
C ALA A 233 9.72 5.40 14.65
N GLN A 234 10.85 5.26 15.37
CA GLN A 234 11.24 6.22 16.41
C GLN A 234 11.45 7.62 15.85
N ALA A 235 12.07 7.75 14.69
CA ALA A 235 12.28 9.04 14.04
C ALA A 235 10.96 9.71 13.68
N ALA A 236 10.00 8.98 13.13
CA ALA A 236 8.68 9.54 12.81
C ALA A 236 7.97 10.05 14.07
N GLU A 237 7.98 9.28 15.15
CA GLU A 237 7.40 9.71 16.43
C GLU A 237 8.17 10.90 17.04
N CYS A 238 9.49 10.95 16.92
CA CYS A 238 10.29 12.10 17.34
C CYS A 238 9.92 13.37 16.56
N VAL A 239 9.75 13.26 15.23
CA VAL A 239 9.28 14.38 14.40
C VAL A 239 7.91 14.87 14.88
N SER A 240 7.01 13.96 15.28
CA SER A 240 5.70 14.37 15.82
C SER A 240 5.78 15.13 17.15
N GLN A 241 6.83 14.91 17.95
CA GLN A 241 7.06 15.65 19.20
C GLN A 241 7.69 17.02 18.96
N LEU A 242 8.46 17.15 17.87
CA LEU A 242 9.21 18.35 17.53
C LEU A 242 8.42 19.33 16.64
N THR A 243 7.34 18.85 16.01
CA THR A 243 6.64 19.58 14.94
C THR A 243 5.13 19.39 15.03
N ASP A 244 4.39 19.97 14.08
CA ASP A 244 2.97 19.73 13.94
C ASP A 244 2.66 18.45 13.14
N ASN A 245 1.40 18.05 13.16
CA ASN A 245 0.94 16.86 12.45
C ASN A 245 1.11 16.97 10.93
N GLN A 246 1.08 18.19 10.37
CA GLN A 246 1.33 18.39 8.95
C GLN A 246 2.77 18.00 8.58
N THR A 247 3.75 18.47 9.35
CA THR A 247 5.17 18.18 9.13
C THR A 247 5.49 16.71 9.42
N TYR A 248 4.86 16.11 10.44
CA TYR A 248 4.91 14.67 10.67
C TYR A 248 4.53 13.88 9.41
N TRP A 249 3.41 14.23 8.78
CA TRP A 249 2.92 13.53 7.60
C TRP A 249 3.80 13.75 6.37
N GLN A 250 4.40 14.93 6.21
CA GLN A 250 5.42 15.17 5.18
C GLN A 250 6.65 14.29 5.41
N TYR A 251 7.05 14.09 6.67
CA TYR A 251 8.16 13.23 7.01
C TYR A 251 7.85 11.75 6.76
N VAL A 252 6.66 11.27 7.14
CA VAL A 252 6.16 9.93 6.81
C VAL A 252 6.19 9.69 5.29
N ASP A 253 5.70 10.65 4.49
CA ASP A 253 5.74 10.56 3.03
C ASP A 253 7.19 10.47 2.52
N ALA A 254 8.10 11.30 3.06
CA ALA A 254 9.51 11.31 2.69
C ALA A 254 10.25 10.00 3.06
N LEU A 255 9.81 9.30 4.11
CA LEU A 255 10.36 8.00 4.50
C LEU A 255 10.00 6.88 3.51
N PHE A 256 8.93 7.02 2.73
CA PHE A 256 8.53 6.07 1.69
C PHE A 256 8.98 6.45 0.28
N GLN A 257 9.54 7.65 0.08
CA GLN A 257 10.09 8.09 -1.21
C GLN A 257 11.48 7.49 -1.47
N THR A 258 11.67 6.99 -2.69
CA THR A 258 12.93 6.49 -3.25
C THR A 258 13.65 7.55 -4.06
#